data_AF-A0A177LQ51-F1
#
_entry.id   AF-A0A177LQ51-F1
#
_cell.length_a   1.000
_cell.length_b   1.000
_cell.length_c   1.000
_cell.angle_alpha   90.00
_cell.angle_beta   90.00
_cell.angle_gamma   90.00
#
_symmetry.space_group_name_H-M   'P 1'
#
loop_
_entity.id
_entity.type
_entity.pdbx_description
1 polymer ?
#
loop_
_entity_poly.entity_id
_entity_poly.type
_entity_poly.pdbx_seq_one_letter_code
_entity_poly.pdbx_strand_id
1 'polypeptide(L)'
;MADHLHPNPWNFHNTDKELASPNLLSKLVYYDLNEIAMGAPLGGPCCLEGNGEKVKVHNWCGGPPVWHTDAQLIAIPIWKRDPAKGTIQQLGIVDVKHRELKIYSKTFRVLDLQSFDKTIVHGVDSPIYNRETVSFDIETEKVESIIKLTN
;
A
#
# COMPACT_ATOMS: atom_id res chain seq x y z
N MET A 1 5.99 23.88 9.27
CA MET A 1 4.82 24.08 8.41
C MET A 1 4.97 23.14 7.23
N ALA A 2 4.27 22.01 7.24
CA ALA A 2 4.18 21.11 6.11
C ALA A 2 2.67 20.85 5.89
N ASP A 3 2.27 20.95 4.64
CA ASP A 3 0.90 20.99 4.16
C ASP A 3 0.16 19.67 4.49
N HIS A 4 -0.75 19.72 5.47
CA HIS A 4 -1.51 18.55 5.94
C HIS A 4 -2.78 18.29 5.12
N LEU A 5 -2.88 18.78 3.88
CA LEU A 5 -4.10 18.64 3.08
C LEU A 5 -4.27 17.28 2.37
N HIS A 6 -3.22 16.46 2.32
CA HIS A 6 -3.23 15.20 1.58
C HIS A 6 -2.81 13.99 2.43
N PRO A 7 -3.46 12.82 2.25
CA PRO A 7 -3.05 11.57 2.89
C PRO A 7 -1.59 11.25 2.61
N ASN A 8 -0.85 10.80 3.62
CA ASN A 8 0.56 10.45 3.55
C ASN A 8 0.91 9.35 4.57
N PRO A 9 2.13 8.78 4.58
CA PRO A 9 2.44 7.63 5.42
C PRO A 9 2.29 7.81 6.93
N TRP A 10 2.28 9.06 7.43
CA TRP A 10 2.05 9.37 8.85
C TRP A 10 0.62 9.78 9.15
N ASN A 11 -0.18 10.11 8.13
CA ASN A 11 -1.54 10.62 8.30
C ASN A 11 -2.41 10.23 7.11
N PHE A 12 -3.16 9.14 7.24
CA PHE A 12 -4.23 8.74 6.34
C PHE A 12 -5.35 8.06 7.15
N HIS A 13 -6.57 8.11 6.65
CA HIS A 13 -7.75 7.66 7.37
C HIS A 13 -8.73 6.93 6.44
N ASN A 14 -9.56 6.05 7.00
CA ASN A 14 -10.57 5.28 6.25
C ASN A 14 -11.65 6.12 5.56
N THR A 15 -11.68 7.42 5.81
CA THR A 15 -12.59 8.39 5.18
C THR A 15 -11.98 9.08 3.97
N ASP A 16 -10.69 8.88 3.70
CA ASP A 16 -10.02 9.49 2.55
C ASP A 16 -10.54 8.85 1.27
N LYS A 17 -10.78 9.67 0.25
CA LYS A 17 -11.43 9.24 -1.00
C LYS A 17 -10.53 8.29 -1.78
N GLU A 18 -9.22 8.44 -1.60
CA GLU A 18 -8.14 7.68 -2.22
C GLU A 18 -8.17 6.20 -1.83
N LEU A 19 -8.81 5.82 -0.72
CA LEU A 19 -9.00 4.42 -0.35
C LEU A 19 -10.15 3.74 -1.12
N ALA A 20 -11.07 4.52 -1.70
CA ALA A 20 -12.14 3.99 -2.53
C ALA A 20 -11.65 3.75 -3.96
N SER A 21 -12.12 2.66 -4.55
CA SER A 21 -11.90 2.36 -5.97
C SER A 21 -12.45 3.46 -6.88
N PRO A 22 -11.84 3.70 -8.06
CA PRO A 22 -12.35 4.66 -9.04
C PRO A 22 -13.83 4.47 -9.44
N ASN A 23 -14.34 3.24 -9.38
CA ASN A 23 -15.74 2.90 -9.70
C ASN A 23 -16.67 2.87 -8.47
N LEU A 24 -16.14 3.17 -7.27
CA LEU A 24 -16.85 3.20 -5.98
C LEU A 24 -17.49 1.87 -5.53
N LEU A 25 -17.11 0.74 -6.14
CA LEU A 25 -17.67 -0.58 -5.79
C LEU A 25 -16.94 -1.25 -4.62
N SER A 26 -15.67 -0.91 -4.44
CA SER A 26 -14.79 -1.45 -3.40
C SER A 26 -13.98 -0.34 -2.72
N LYS A 27 -13.50 -0.60 -1.50
CA LYS A 27 -12.57 0.25 -0.78
C LYS A 27 -11.59 -0.57 0.05
N LEU A 28 -10.43 -0.01 0.34
CA LEU A 28 -9.56 -0.53 1.40
C LEU A 28 -9.98 0.06 2.75
N VAL A 29 -9.93 -0.77 3.79
CA VAL A 29 -10.21 -0.39 5.17
C VAL A 29 -9.10 -0.89 6.06
N TYR A 30 -8.46 0.04 6.76
CA TYR A 30 -7.43 -0.22 7.74
C TYR A 30 -8.05 -0.38 9.13
N TYR A 31 -7.52 -1.32 9.89
CA TYR A 31 -7.91 -1.61 11.25
C TYR A 31 -6.68 -1.47 12.15
N ASP A 32 -6.89 -1.07 13.40
CA ASP A 32 -5.83 -0.91 14.40
C ASP A 32 -4.59 -0.18 13.85
N LEU A 33 -4.84 0.90 13.07
CA LEU A 33 -3.82 1.68 12.42
C LEU A 33 -3.07 2.50 13.48
N ASN A 34 -1.80 2.17 13.69
CA ASN A 34 -0.96 2.80 14.71
C ASN A 34 0.40 3.14 14.13
N GLU A 35 1.11 4.09 14.73
CA GLU A 35 2.51 4.33 14.41
C GLU A 35 3.35 3.08 14.67
N ILE A 36 4.25 2.70 13.75
CA ILE A 36 5.11 1.52 13.94
C ILE A 36 6.13 1.70 15.08
N ALA A 37 6.40 2.95 15.43
CA ALA A 37 7.19 3.45 16.55
C ALA A 37 6.84 4.93 16.75
N MET A 38 7.19 5.53 17.88
CA MET A 38 6.86 6.94 18.16
C MET A 38 7.36 7.89 17.06
N GLY A 39 6.44 8.59 16.39
CA GLY A 39 6.71 9.51 15.27
C GLY A 39 7.08 8.82 13.95
N ALA A 40 6.98 7.49 13.88
CA ALA A 40 7.18 6.72 12.67
C ALA A 40 5.87 6.61 11.86
N PRO A 41 5.93 6.21 10.58
CA PRO A 41 4.74 6.03 9.76
C PRO A 41 3.74 5.03 10.36
N LEU A 42 2.51 5.07 9.86
CA LEU A 42 1.43 4.21 10.30
C LEU A 42 1.54 2.80 9.70
N GLY A 43 1.04 1.81 10.44
CA GLY A 43 0.87 0.45 9.98
C GLY A 43 -0.25 -0.28 10.71
N GLY A 44 -0.93 -1.18 10.02
CA GLY A 44 -2.00 -1.99 10.60
C GLY A 44 -2.58 -3.00 9.62
N PRO A 45 -3.45 -3.91 10.09
CA PRO A 45 -4.21 -4.80 9.22
C PRO A 45 -5.05 -4.02 8.20
N CYS A 46 -5.11 -4.53 6.97
CA CYS A 46 -5.91 -3.95 5.90
C CYS A 46 -6.82 -4.99 5.27
N CYS A 47 -8.06 -4.62 4.98
CA CYS A 47 -9.05 -5.44 4.28
C CYS A 47 -9.55 -4.72 3.03
N LEU A 48 -9.85 -5.50 2.00
CA LEU A 48 -10.62 -5.08 0.84
C LEU A 48 -12.10 -5.34 1.13
N GLU A 49 -12.92 -4.30 1.08
CA GLU A 49 -14.36 -4.38 1.32
C GLU A 49 -15.13 -3.93 0.07
N GLY A 50 -16.12 -4.72 -0.35
CA GLY A 50 -16.94 -4.44 -1.52
C GLY A 50 -18.01 -5.51 -1.73
N ASN A 51 -19.17 -5.13 -2.28
CA ASN A 51 -20.30 -6.05 -2.56
C ASN A 51 -20.75 -6.92 -1.36
N GLY A 52 -20.66 -6.41 -0.13
CA GLY A 52 -21.03 -7.15 1.09
C GLY A 52 -19.98 -8.16 1.56
N GLU A 53 -18.83 -8.24 0.89
CA GLU A 53 -17.71 -9.09 1.29
C GLU A 53 -16.58 -8.27 1.92
N LYS A 54 -15.82 -8.93 2.79
CA LYS A 54 -14.62 -8.41 3.42
C LYS A 54 -13.52 -9.46 3.31
N VAL A 55 -12.45 -9.12 2.61
CA VAL A 55 -11.29 -10.00 2.40
C VAL A 55 -10.07 -9.36 3.04
N LYS A 56 -9.33 -10.09 3.87
CA LYS A 56 -8.08 -9.56 4.45
C LYS A 56 -6.98 -9.49 3.38
N VAL A 57 -6.36 -8.33 3.21
CA VAL A 57 -5.22 -8.13 2.30
C VAL A 57 -3.93 -8.59 2.99
N HIS A 58 -3.59 -7.98 4.12
CA HIS A 58 -2.41 -8.33 4.90
C HIS A 58 -2.54 -7.84 6.35
N ASN A 59 -1.78 -8.43 7.28
CA ASN A 59 -1.84 -8.07 8.70
C ASN A 59 -1.08 -6.77 9.03
N TRP A 60 -0.18 -6.31 8.15
CA TRP A 60 0.69 -5.17 8.42
C TRP A 60 0.98 -4.37 7.15
N CYS A 61 -0.02 -3.57 6.75
CA CYS A 61 0.07 -2.65 5.63
C CYS A 61 0.48 -1.26 6.11
N GLY A 62 1.31 -0.57 5.35
CA GLY A 62 1.43 0.89 5.40
C GLY A 62 0.43 1.55 4.44
N GLY A 63 0.54 2.86 4.27
CA GLY A 63 -0.33 3.60 3.36
C GLY A 63 0.15 5.02 3.08
N PRO A 64 -0.67 5.83 2.38
CA PRO A 64 -1.91 5.40 1.74
C PRO A 64 -1.64 4.45 0.55
N PRO A 65 -2.59 3.56 0.21
CA PRO A 65 -2.54 2.78 -1.02
C PRO A 65 -2.91 3.64 -2.23
N VAL A 66 -2.62 3.16 -3.43
CA VAL A 66 -3.09 3.79 -4.68
C VAL A 66 -3.79 2.76 -5.57
N TRP A 67 -4.98 3.12 -6.05
CA TRP A 67 -5.72 2.33 -7.02
C TRP A 67 -5.16 2.53 -8.41
N HIS A 68 -5.10 1.43 -9.18
CA HIS A 68 -4.93 1.53 -10.61
C HIS A 68 -6.18 2.15 -11.25
N THR A 69 -6.00 2.85 -12.37
CA THR A 69 -7.07 3.62 -13.03
C THR A 69 -8.29 2.80 -13.46
N ASP A 70 -8.14 1.49 -13.65
CA ASP A 70 -9.23 0.57 -14.02
C ASP A 70 -9.94 -0.10 -12.83
N ALA A 71 -9.56 0.27 -11.59
CA ALA A 71 -10.07 -0.30 -10.34
C ALA A 71 -9.84 -1.82 -10.15
N GLN A 72 -8.97 -2.47 -10.94
CA GLN A 72 -8.68 -3.90 -10.82
C GLN A 72 -7.47 -4.21 -9.96
N LEU A 73 -6.52 -3.28 -9.89
CA LEU A 73 -5.28 -3.44 -9.14
C LEU A 73 -5.14 -2.34 -8.08
N ILE A 74 -4.47 -2.69 -6.98
CA ILE A 74 -4.14 -1.74 -5.91
C ILE A 74 -2.68 -1.93 -5.54
N ALA A 75 -1.92 -0.83 -5.54
CA ALA A 75 -0.59 -0.82 -4.97
C ALA A 75 -0.65 -0.41 -3.50
N ILE A 76 -0.03 -1.21 -2.63
CA ILE A 76 -0.09 -1.05 -1.18
C ILE A 76 1.29 -1.29 -0.55
N PRO A 77 1.77 -0.40 0.33
CA PRO A 77 2.99 -0.66 1.09
C PRO A 77 2.76 -1.78 2.11
N ILE A 78 3.70 -2.71 2.23
CA ILE A 78 3.65 -3.81 3.19
C ILE A 78 4.87 -3.74 4.10
N TRP A 79 4.63 -3.67 5.41
CA TRP A 79 5.69 -3.72 6.41
C TRP A 79 6.18 -5.14 6.61
N LYS A 80 7.50 -5.30 6.74
CA LYS A 80 8.17 -6.56 7.03
C LYS A 80 9.30 -6.34 8.03
N ARG A 81 9.47 -7.29 8.95
CA ARG A 81 10.67 -7.37 9.79
C ARG A 81 11.73 -8.15 9.04
N ASP A 82 12.89 -7.53 8.86
CA ASP A 82 14.09 -8.12 8.32
C ASP A 82 15.15 -8.19 9.43
N PRO A 83 15.73 -9.37 9.72
CA PRO A 83 16.70 -9.51 10.81
C PRO A 83 17.97 -8.65 10.66
N ALA A 84 18.37 -8.32 9.43
CA ALA A 84 19.57 -7.54 9.15
C ALA A 84 19.28 -6.05 8.95
N LYS A 85 18.11 -5.70 8.41
CA LYS A 85 17.75 -4.33 8.05
C LYS A 85 16.73 -3.68 8.99
N GLY A 86 16.20 -4.42 9.97
CA GLY A 86 15.16 -3.94 10.87
C GLY A 86 13.78 -3.93 10.19
N THR A 87 13.01 -2.86 10.36
CA THR A 87 11.70 -2.73 9.70
C THR A 87 11.88 -2.11 8.32
N ILE A 88 11.41 -2.81 7.29
CA ILE A 88 11.45 -2.37 5.90
C ILE A 88 10.04 -2.43 5.30
N GLN A 89 9.85 -1.77 4.16
CA GLN A 89 8.67 -1.95 3.33
C GLN A 89 8.98 -2.73 2.06
N GLN A 90 7.97 -3.41 1.55
CA GLN A 90 7.89 -3.93 0.19
C GLN A 90 6.64 -3.37 -0.48
N LEU A 91 6.62 -3.41 -1.81
CA LEU A 91 5.41 -3.10 -2.56
C LEU A 91 4.57 -4.37 -2.72
N GLY A 92 3.29 -4.28 -2.36
CA GLY A 92 2.27 -5.27 -2.66
C GLY A 92 1.36 -4.78 -3.79
N ILE A 93 0.96 -5.69 -4.68
CA ILE A 93 -0.10 -5.47 -5.67
C ILE A 93 -1.25 -6.42 -5.38
N VAL A 94 -2.41 -5.85 -5.03
CA VAL A 94 -3.65 -6.60 -4.87
C VAL A 94 -4.34 -6.66 -6.22
N ASP A 95 -4.60 -7.88 -6.70
CA ASP A 95 -5.47 -8.15 -7.84
C ASP A 95 -6.87 -8.46 -7.31
N VAL A 96 -7.79 -7.52 -7.51
CA VAL A 96 -9.17 -7.60 -7.01
C VAL A 96 -9.95 -8.73 -7.69
N LYS A 97 -9.69 -8.97 -8.98
CA LYS A 97 -10.41 -9.97 -9.77
C LYS A 97 -9.96 -11.38 -9.41
N HIS A 98 -8.66 -11.61 -9.36
CA HIS A 98 -8.08 -12.92 -9.07
C HIS A 98 -7.98 -13.20 -7.57
N ARG A 99 -8.22 -12.19 -6.71
CA ARG A 99 -8.10 -12.26 -5.25
C ARG A 99 -6.72 -12.73 -4.84
N GLU A 100 -5.70 -12.02 -5.32
CA GLU A 100 -4.31 -12.34 -5.02
C GLU A 100 -3.57 -11.08 -4.57
N LEU A 101 -2.63 -11.26 -3.66
CA LEU A 101 -1.64 -10.25 -3.30
C LEU A 101 -0.27 -10.73 -3.77
N LYS A 102 0.32 -10.01 -4.71
CA LYS A 102 1.72 -10.20 -5.13
C LYS A 102 2.60 -9.26 -4.32
N ILE A 103 3.63 -9.78 -3.66
CA ILE A 103 4.61 -8.99 -2.92
C ILE A 103 5.94 -9.06 -3.64
N TYR A 104 6.55 -7.91 -3.91
CA TYR A 104 7.77 -7.80 -4.68
C TYR A 104 9.02 -7.76 -3.80
N SER A 105 10.12 -8.31 -4.31
CA SER A 105 11.37 -8.46 -3.55
C SER A 105 12.12 -7.16 -3.27
N LYS A 106 11.82 -6.08 -4.02
CA LYS A 106 12.44 -4.77 -3.82
C LYS A 106 11.99 -4.18 -2.48
N THR A 107 12.96 -3.68 -1.72
CA THR A 107 12.73 -3.14 -0.38
C THR A 107 12.85 -1.64 -0.35
N PHE A 108 12.04 -0.99 0.47
CA PHE A 108 11.97 0.46 0.63
C PHE A 108 12.02 0.81 2.13
N ARG A 109 12.30 2.08 2.42
CA ARG A 109 12.30 2.62 3.79
C ARG A 109 10.88 3.00 4.19
N VAL A 110 10.27 3.92 3.44
CA VAL A 110 8.89 4.40 3.61
C VAL A 110 8.39 4.85 2.25
N LEU A 111 7.41 4.14 1.71
CA LEU A 111 6.74 4.46 0.46
C LEU A 111 5.61 5.45 0.71
N ASP A 112 5.70 6.59 0.02
CA ASP A 112 4.59 7.51 -0.22
C ASP A 112 4.14 7.32 -1.67
N LEU A 113 3.11 6.49 -1.86
CA LEU A 113 2.59 6.15 -3.19
C LEU A 113 1.73 7.28 -3.74
N GLN A 114 1.86 7.58 -5.03
CA GLN A 114 1.26 8.77 -5.64
C GLN A 114 0.29 8.43 -6.78
N SER A 115 0.66 7.50 -7.66
CA SER A 115 -0.22 7.06 -8.75
C SER A 115 0.09 5.64 -9.20
N PHE A 116 -0.87 5.04 -9.88
CA PHE A 116 -0.71 3.75 -10.53
C PHE A 116 -1.44 3.76 -11.87
N ASP A 117 -0.66 3.78 -12.95
CA ASP A 117 -1.19 3.76 -14.32
C ASP A 117 -0.43 2.74 -15.17
N LYS A 118 -1.18 2.05 -16.04
CA LYS A 118 -0.68 0.93 -16.86
C LYS A 118 -0.05 -0.14 -15.96
N THR A 119 1.27 -0.25 -15.98
CA THR A 119 2.05 -1.19 -15.19
C THR A 119 2.95 -0.49 -14.17
N ILE A 120 2.91 0.84 -14.10
CA ILE A 120 3.86 1.64 -13.34
C ILE A 120 3.20 2.21 -12.09
N VAL A 121 3.78 1.88 -10.93
CA VAL A 121 3.48 2.53 -9.66
C VAL A 121 4.51 3.65 -9.46
N HIS A 122 4.00 4.87 -9.28
CA HIS A 122 4.79 6.04 -8.98
C HIS A 122 4.67 6.43 -7.51
N GLY A 123 5.76 6.91 -6.95
CA GLY A 123 5.78 7.39 -5.58
C GLY A 123 7.15 7.90 -5.16
N VAL A 124 7.36 7.93 -3.86
CA VAL A 124 8.59 8.41 -3.23
C VAL A 124 9.00 7.46 -2.13
N ASP A 125 10.27 7.05 -2.13
CA ASP A 125 10.89 6.39 -0.98
C ASP A 125 11.50 7.44 -0.05
N SER A 126 11.27 7.27 1.24
CA SER A 126 11.75 8.12 2.34
C SER A 126 11.41 9.60 2.10
N PRO A 127 10.12 9.95 2.06
CA PRO A 127 9.65 11.29 1.65
C PRO A 127 10.17 12.43 2.55
N ILE A 128 10.50 12.14 3.81
CA ILE A 128 11.01 13.14 4.76
C ILE A 128 12.54 13.30 4.69
N TYR A 129 13.29 12.21 4.47
CA TYR A 129 14.76 12.21 4.57
C TYR A 129 15.39 11.41 3.43
N ASN A 130 16.34 11.99 2.69
CA ASN A 130 17.00 11.32 1.56
C ASN A 130 15.99 10.75 0.57
N ARG A 131 15.14 11.66 0.07
CA ARG A 131 14.03 11.39 -0.82
C ARG A 131 14.50 10.80 -2.15
N GLU A 132 13.91 9.68 -2.54
CA GLU A 132 14.17 9.04 -3.84
C GLU A 132 12.86 8.84 -4.60
N THR A 133 12.83 9.19 -5.89
CA THR A 133 11.67 8.94 -6.75
C THR A 133 11.54 7.46 -7.05
N VAL A 134 10.33 6.92 -6.93
CA VAL A 134 10.00 5.55 -7.28
C VAL A 134 9.22 5.53 -8.59
N SER A 135 9.73 4.75 -9.54
CA SER A 135 9.02 4.31 -10.75
C SER A 135 9.16 2.80 -10.79
N PHE A 136 8.08 2.08 -10.47
CA PHE A 136 8.10 0.65 -10.23
C PHE A 136 7.21 -0.06 -11.25
N ASP A 137 7.80 -0.84 -12.15
CA ASP A 137 7.07 -1.59 -13.18
C ASP A 137 6.74 -3.00 -12.69
N ILE A 138 5.44 -3.25 -12.48
CA ILE A 138 4.94 -4.49 -11.89
C ILE A 138 5.15 -5.72 -12.80
N GLU A 139 5.44 -5.53 -14.08
CA GLU A 139 5.69 -6.62 -15.03
C GLU A 139 7.16 -7.07 -15.08
N THR A 140 8.09 -6.18 -14.74
CA THR A 140 9.53 -6.45 -14.86
C THR A 140 10.20 -6.68 -13.50
N GLU A 141 9.64 -6.10 -12.43
CA GLU A 141 10.17 -6.22 -11.08
C GLU A 141 9.97 -7.63 -10.50
N LYS A 142 10.95 -8.10 -9.73
CA LYS A 142 10.96 -9.48 -9.22
C LYS A 142 9.91 -9.70 -8.12
N VAL A 143 9.00 -10.64 -8.35
CA VAL A 143 8.03 -11.12 -7.35
C VAL A 143 8.74 -11.98 -6.30
N GLU A 144 8.50 -11.70 -5.03
CA GLU A 144 8.97 -12.53 -3.90
C GLU A 144 7.94 -13.58 -3.52
N SER A 145 6.66 -13.22 -3.45
CA SER A 145 5.59 -14.14 -3.07
C SER A 145 4.24 -13.75 -3.67
N ILE A 146 3.35 -14.74 -3.76
CA ILE A 146 1.96 -14.57 -4.17
C ILE A 146 1.08 -15.23 -3.11
N ILE A 147 0.13 -14.48 -2.57
CA ILE A 147 -0.78 -14.91 -1.51
C ILE A 147 -2.20 -14.87 -2.05
N LYS A 148 -2.93 -15.98 -1.95
CA LYS A 148 -4.37 -16.00 -2.26
C LYS A 148 -5.14 -15.34 -1.12
N LEU A 149 -6.04 -14.44 -1.47
CA LEU A 149 -6.89 -13.72 -0.54
C LEU A 149 -8.20 -14.51 -0.35
N THR A 150 -8.40 -14.99 0.88
CA THR A 150 -9.60 -15.72 1.28
C THR A 150 -10.37 -14.94 2.35
N ASN A 151 -11.68 -15.13 2.38
CA ASN A 151 -12.54 -14.63 3.45
C ASN A 151 -12.39 -15.47 4.72
#